data_AF-X1BJX3-F1
#
_entry.id   AF-X1BJX3-F1
#
_cell.length_a   1.000
_cell.length_b   1.000
_cell.length_c   1.000
_cell.angle_alpha   90.00
_cell.angle_beta   90.00
_cell.angle_gamma   90.00
#
_symmetry.space_group_name_H-M   'P 1'
#
loop_
_entity.id
_entity.type
_entity.pdbx_description
1 polymer ?
#
loop_
_entity_poly.entity_id
_entity_poly.type
_entity_poly.pdbx_seq_one_letter_code
_entity_poly.pdbx_strand_id
1 'polypeptide(L)'
;ALTVKPVFSWDKTVVFQIYGKDHDGVDKALEKRGSGIRRLLMVAFFEYLAEEGEEKEANFIFGIEEPENDLHPGLQRELAQSFRQLADLGYQIIVTSHSPVFAGASPMEDLTLIIRKGGIARAIQQPELDTSEIAEELGVEPADQITGYKACVFVEGKSDIMFWKTVASKLKEGGHIEANFEDKGIGFIPVGGSNLKHWIDIRAMKRLNRRFGAVVDSDRKSQTDSIPQSKRNWENQCKQDGGTFFILRKREIENYLHRNAIEKSGRTLQQYGDFTDMKKLFGENVIKV
;
A
#
# COMPACT_ATOMS: atom_id res chain seq x y z
N ALA A 1 32.72 8.96 -16.78
CA ALA A 1 32.30 10.34 -17.16
C ALA A 1 31.18 10.23 -18.19
N LEU A 2 30.12 11.03 -18.03
CA LEU A 2 29.00 11.11 -18.98
C LEU A 2 29.25 12.29 -19.93
N THR A 3 28.88 12.14 -21.20
CA THR A 3 29.04 13.19 -22.20
C THR A 3 27.78 13.25 -23.05
N VAL A 4 27.13 14.42 -23.10
CA VAL A 4 25.92 14.64 -23.89
C VAL A 4 26.32 15.23 -25.24
N LYS A 5 25.86 14.63 -26.34
CA LYS A 5 26.08 15.17 -27.69
C LYS A 5 24.72 15.45 -28.34
N PRO A 6 24.40 16.71 -28.69
CA PRO A 6 23.19 17.02 -29.42
C PRO A 6 23.33 16.53 -30.87
N VAL A 7 22.33 15.78 -31.36
CA VAL A 7 22.25 15.40 -32.77
C VAL A 7 21.05 16.13 -33.37
N PHE A 8 21.33 17.04 -34.31
CA PHE A 8 20.31 17.79 -35.00
C PHE A 8 19.87 17.04 -36.26
N SER A 9 18.57 16.74 -36.34
CA SER A 9 17.91 16.30 -37.57
C SER A 9 16.96 17.39 -38.04
N TRP A 10 16.98 17.69 -39.34
CA TRP A 10 16.23 18.80 -39.93
C TRP A 10 14.72 18.52 -40.06
N ASP A 11 14.27 17.29 -39.81
CA ASP A 11 12.91 16.82 -40.04
C ASP A 11 12.08 16.56 -38.77
N LYS A 12 12.69 16.28 -37.60
CA LYS A 12 11.99 16.10 -36.30
C LYS A 12 12.92 16.39 -35.12
N THR A 13 12.35 16.96 -34.05
CA THR A 13 12.74 16.99 -32.62
C THR A 13 14.23 16.78 -32.27
N VAL A 14 14.81 17.68 -31.47
CA VAL A 14 16.18 17.53 -30.94
C VAL A 14 16.34 16.18 -30.23
N VAL A 15 17.23 15.33 -30.72
CA VAL A 15 17.57 14.04 -30.10
C VAL A 15 18.83 14.22 -29.27
N PHE A 16 18.72 14.04 -27.95
CA PHE A 16 19.87 14.05 -27.05
C PHE A 16 20.42 12.63 -26.90
N GLN A 17 21.63 12.39 -27.39
CA GLN A 17 22.34 11.14 -27.15
C GLN A 17 23.35 11.32 -26.02
N ILE A 18 23.16 10.51 -24.97
CA ILE A 18 24.03 10.52 -23.79
C ILE A 18 25.00 9.35 -23.91
N TYR A 19 26.29 9.62 -23.76
CA TYR A 19 27.36 8.63 -23.82
C TYR A 19 27.95 8.44 -22.43
N GLY A 20 28.12 7.18 -22.02
CA GLY A 20 28.85 6.82 -20.82
C GLY A 20 30.15 6.12 -21.19
N LYS A 21 31.24 6.51 -20.53
CA LYS A 21 32.55 5.86 -20.64
C LYS A 21 32.68 4.75 -19.60
N ASP A 22 32.96 3.51 -20.02
CA ASP A 22 33.21 2.39 -19.10
C ASP A 22 34.65 2.42 -18.53
N HIS A 23 34.95 1.47 -17.63
CA HIS A 23 36.26 1.33 -17.00
C HIS A 23 37.39 1.06 -18.01
N ASP A 24 37.06 0.50 -19.18
CA ASP A 24 38.01 0.23 -20.26
C ASP A 24 38.17 1.44 -21.20
N GLY A 25 37.49 2.55 -20.92
CA GLY A 25 37.61 3.79 -21.67
C GLY A 25 36.78 3.84 -22.96
N VAL A 26 35.84 2.92 -23.15
CA VAL A 26 34.98 2.87 -24.34
C VAL A 26 33.72 3.71 -24.13
N ASP A 27 33.52 4.67 -25.03
CA ASP A 27 32.30 5.47 -25.08
C ASP A 27 31.17 4.67 -25.75
N LYS A 28 30.13 4.35 -24.97
CA LYS A 28 28.92 3.72 -25.48
C LYS A 28 27.71 4.60 -25.20
N ALA A 29 26.87 4.77 -26.22
CA ALA A 29 25.57 5.40 -26.08
C ALA A 29 24.77 4.70 -24.98
N LEU A 30 24.10 5.46 -24.13
CA LEU A 30 23.26 4.97 -23.04
C LEU A 30 22.12 4.07 -23.56
N GLU A 31 21.67 4.34 -24.79
CA GLU A 31 20.75 3.50 -25.57
C GLU A 31 21.29 2.08 -25.82
N LYS A 32 22.60 1.87 -25.75
CA LYS A 32 23.21 0.54 -25.90
C LYS A 32 23.64 -0.07 -24.56
N ARG A 33 23.34 0.61 -23.45
CA ARG A 33 23.53 0.12 -22.08
C ARG A 33 22.20 -0.39 -21.53
N GLY A 34 22.25 -1.33 -20.57
CA GLY A 34 21.07 -1.96 -19.98
C GLY A 34 20.09 -0.93 -19.41
N SER A 35 18.79 -1.25 -19.44
CA SER A 35 17.68 -0.35 -19.09
C SER A 35 17.83 0.35 -17.72
N GLY A 36 18.47 -0.32 -16.75
CA GLY A 36 18.78 0.23 -15.43
C GLY A 36 19.69 1.48 -15.44
N ILE A 37 20.66 1.57 -16.36
CA ILE A 37 21.57 2.74 -16.44
C ILE A 37 20.84 3.98 -16.97
N ARG A 38 19.89 3.80 -17.89
CA ARG A 38 19.08 4.92 -18.40
C ARG A 38 18.16 5.49 -17.33
N ARG A 39 17.62 4.62 -16.47
CA ARG A 39 16.73 5.01 -15.37
C ARG A 39 17.50 5.63 -14.21
N LEU A 40 18.68 5.12 -13.88
CA LEU A 40 19.57 5.77 -12.90
C LEU A 40 19.94 7.19 -13.34
N LEU A 41 20.14 7.39 -14.65
CA LEU A 41 20.36 8.72 -15.20
C LEU A 41 19.12 9.61 -15.12
N MET A 42 17.93 9.05 -15.37
CA MET A 42 16.67 9.78 -15.20
C MET A 42 16.47 10.22 -13.75
N VAL A 43 16.69 9.32 -12.79
CA VAL A 43 16.66 9.62 -11.34
C VAL A 43 17.70 10.69 -11.01
N ALA A 44 18.97 10.52 -11.41
CA ALA A 44 20.02 11.50 -11.16
C ALA A 44 19.75 12.86 -11.83
N PHE A 45 19.10 12.88 -13.00
CA PHE A 45 18.67 14.12 -13.66
C PHE A 45 17.57 14.82 -12.87
N PHE A 46 16.61 14.06 -12.35
CA PHE A 46 15.57 14.61 -11.50
C PHE A 46 16.10 15.07 -10.13
N GLU A 47 17.00 14.31 -9.51
CA GLU A 47 17.72 14.72 -8.30
C GLU A 47 18.50 16.02 -8.54
N TYR A 48 19.22 16.13 -9.66
CA TYR A 48 19.90 17.37 -10.04
C TYR A 48 18.94 18.55 -10.20
N LEU A 49 17.77 18.34 -10.84
CA LEU A 49 16.75 19.39 -10.98
C LEU A 49 16.17 19.80 -9.62
N ALA A 50 15.93 18.85 -8.72
CA ALA A 50 15.48 19.08 -7.35
C ALA A 50 16.48 19.93 -6.54
N GLU A 51 17.78 19.66 -6.68
CA GLU A 51 18.85 20.35 -5.95
C GLU A 51 19.08 21.79 -6.43
N GLU A 52 18.83 22.11 -7.70
CA GLU A 52 18.97 23.48 -8.23
C GLU A 52 17.73 24.39 -7.98
N GLY A 53 16.68 23.85 -7.34
CA GLY A 53 15.35 24.43 -7.26
C GLY A 53 15.05 25.42 -6.13
N GLU A 54 16.03 26.08 -5.49
CA GLU A 54 15.74 27.02 -4.38
C GLU A 54 15.18 28.40 -4.81
N GLU A 55 15.24 28.79 -6.10
CA GLU A 55 14.88 30.17 -6.52
C GLU A 55 13.94 30.30 -7.74
N LYS A 56 13.34 29.24 -8.27
CA LYS A 56 12.45 29.37 -9.45
C LYS A 56 11.10 28.72 -9.20
N GLU A 57 10.03 29.49 -9.38
CA GLU A 57 8.67 28.98 -9.63
C GLU A 57 8.75 27.91 -10.74
N ALA A 58 8.75 26.64 -10.35
CA ALA A 58 8.97 25.53 -11.23
C ALA A 58 7.72 25.30 -12.11
N ASN A 59 7.65 26.02 -13.24
CA ASN A 59 6.57 25.91 -14.23
C ASN A 59 6.68 24.65 -15.13
N PHE A 60 7.20 23.54 -14.60
CA PHE A 60 7.44 22.32 -15.38
C PHE A 60 6.47 21.22 -14.98
N ILE A 61 5.76 20.69 -15.99
CA ILE A 61 4.92 19.50 -15.88
C ILE A 61 5.67 18.34 -16.56
N PHE A 62 5.94 17.29 -15.82
CA PHE A 62 6.54 16.06 -16.33
C PHE A 62 5.44 15.03 -16.62
N GLY A 63 5.37 14.56 -17.86
CA GLY A 63 4.56 13.40 -18.25
C GLY A 63 5.47 12.21 -18.51
N ILE A 64 5.27 11.12 -17.77
CA ILE A 64 6.14 9.93 -17.83
C ILE A 64 5.27 8.70 -18.07
N GLU A 65 5.59 7.95 -19.13
CA GLU A 65 4.86 6.73 -19.50
C GLU A 65 5.60 5.47 -19.02
N GLU A 66 4.89 4.62 -18.28
CA GLU A 66 5.33 3.30 -17.78
C GLU A 66 6.79 3.24 -17.30
N PRO A 67 7.20 4.10 -16.34
CA PRO A 67 8.60 4.17 -15.95
C PRO A 67 9.08 2.93 -15.18
N GLU A 68 8.17 2.06 -14.75
CA GLU A 68 8.41 0.77 -14.11
C GLU A 68 8.96 -0.33 -15.03
N ASN A 69 8.86 -0.20 -16.36
CA ASN A 69 9.15 -1.31 -17.28
C ASN A 69 10.53 -1.90 -17.00
N ASP A 70 10.76 -3.21 -17.06
CA ASP A 70 12.05 -3.86 -16.72
C ASP A 70 12.70 -3.49 -15.35
N LEU A 71 12.01 -2.83 -14.42
CA LEU A 71 12.52 -2.56 -13.08
C LEU A 71 12.14 -3.68 -12.12
N HIS A 72 13.09 -4.09 -11.28
CA HIS A 72 12.78 -4.93 -10.13
C HIS A 72 11.83 -4.18 -9.17
N PRO A 73 10.87 -4.86 -8.49
CA PRO A 73 9.92 -4.22 -7.58
C PRO A 73 10.52 -3.29 -6.53
N GLY A 74 11.74 -3.57 -6.06
CA GLY A 74 12.48 -2.67 -5.16
C GLY A 74 12.70 -1.27 -5.78
N LEU A 75 13.24 -1.25 -7.00
CA LEU A 75 13.53 -0.01 -7.74
C LEU A 75 12.26 0.73 -8.16
N GLN A 76 11.16 0.02 -8.40
CA GLN A 76 9.87 0.66 -8.68
C GLN A 76 9.37 1.49 -7.48
N ARG A 77 9.60 1.02 -6.24
CA ARG A 77 9.24 1.77 -5.03
C ARG A 77 10.13 2.98 -4.82
N GLU A 78 11.44 2.81 -5.00
CA GLU A 78 12.41 3.92 -4.91
C GLU A 78 12.09 5.01 -5.94
N LEU A 79 11.71 4.61 -7.15
CA LEU A 79 11.30 5.53 -8.20
C LEU A 79 10.02 6.30 -7.86
N ALA A 80 8.99 5.61 -7.36
CA ALA A 80 7.75 6.27 -6.91
C ALA A 80 8.02 7.28 -5.78
N GLN A 81 8.90 6.94 -4.83
CA GLN A 81 9.34 7.86 -3.77
C GLN A 81 10.08 9.08 -4.33
N SER A 82 10.95 8.88 -5.32
CA SER A 82 11.68 9.98 -5.96
C SER A 82 10.73 10.96 -6.65
N PHE A 83 9.70 10.46 -7.35
CA PHE A 83 8.66 11.33 -7.92
C PHE A 83 7.88 12.10 -6.87
N ARG A 84 7.59 11.50 -5.72
CA ARG A 84 6.92 12.21 -4.63
C ARG A 84 7.77 13.35 -4.08
N GLN A 85 9.07 13.12 -3.88
CA GLN A 85 9.98 14.16 -3.40
C GLN A 85 10.04 15.35 -4.36
N LEU A 86 10.06 15.11 -5.67
CA LEU A 86 9.98 16.17 -6.66
C LEU A 86 8.64 16.91 -6.61
N ALA A 87 7.54 16.18 -6.42
CA ALA A 87 6.23 16.81 -6.27
C ALA A 87 6.18 17.73 -5.04
N ASP A 88 6.83 17.34 -3.95
CA ASP A 88 6.95 18.15 -2.73
C ASP A 88 7.81 19.42 -2.93
N LEU A 89 8.73 19.40 -3.90
CA LEU A 89 9.52 20.56 -4.32
C LEU A 89 8.79 21.49 -5.31
N GLY A 90 7.53 21.20 -5.61
CA GLY A 90 6.67 22.06 -6.45
C GLY A 90 6.62 21.67 -7.92
N TYR A 91 7.24 20.56 -8.33
CA TYR A 91 7.09 20.03 -9.69
C TYR A 91 5.75 19.29 -9.84
N GLN A 92 5.11 19.40 -11.01
CA GLN A 92 3.94 18.57 -11.33
C GLN A 92 4.39 17.33 -12.11
N ILE A 93 4.11 16.13 -11.60
CA ILE A 93 4.47 14.87 -12.23
C ILE A 93 3.22 14.04 -12.49
N ILE A 94 3.02 13.66 -13.75
CA ILE A 94 1.94 12.79 -14.22
C ILE A 94 2.58 11.51 -14.73
N VAL A 95 2.23 10.38 -14.10
CA VAL A 95 2.77 9.06 -14.46
C VAL A 95 1.64 8.15 -14.91
N THR A 96 1.85 7.42 -16.02
CA THR A 96 1.02 6.25 -16.35
C THR A 96 1.73 4.98 -15.91
N SER A 97 0.98 4.04 -15.35
CA SER A 97 1.55 2.81 -14.84
C SER A 97 0.54 1.67 -14.89
N HIS A 98 1.02 0.49 -15.27
CA HIS A 98 0.32 -0.78 -15.14
C HIS A 98 0.91 -1.64 -14.01
N SER A 99 1.79 -1.08 -13.18
CA SER A 99 2.43 -1.80 -12.08
C SER A 99 1.64 -1.73 -10.77
N PRO A 100 1.27 -2.89 -10.19
CA PRO A 100 0.77 -2.99 -8.83
C PRO A 100 1.70 -2.41 -7.77
N VAL A 101 3.00 -2.56 -7.98
CA VAL A 101 4.03 -2.12 -7.02
C VAL A 101 4.12 -0.60 -7.03
N PHE A 102 4.02 0.00 -8.21
CA PHE A 102 4.04 1.44 -8.38
C PHE A 102 2.75 2.07 -7.82
N ALA A 103 1.57 1.54 -8.20
CA ALA A 103 0.29 1.99 -7.66
C ALA A 103 0.20 1.84 -6.13
N GLY A 104 0.72 0.72 -5.58
CA GLY A 104 0.74 0.48 -4.14
C GLY A 104 1.78 1.30 -3.36
N ALA A 105 2.77 1.90 -4.03
CA ALA A 105 3.75 2.79 -3.43
C ALA A 105 3.26 4.25 -3.38
N SER A 106 2.23 4.60 -4.14
CA SER A 106 1.68 5.95 -4.22
C SER A 106 0.57 6.21 -3.18
N PRO A 107 0.46 7.43 -2.64
CA PRO A 107 -0.70 7.85 -1.84
C PRO A 107 -2.01 7.73 -2.62
N MET A 108 -3.11 7.39 -1.94
CA MET A 108 -4.42 7.24 -2.60
C MET A 108 -4.96 8.54 -3.23
N GLU A 109 -4.57 9.69 -2.69
CA GLU A 109 -4.92 11.02 -3.22
C GLU A 109 -4.24 11.33 -4.55
N ASP A 110 -3.11 10.67 -4.85
CA ASP A 110 -2.35 10.84 -6.09
C ASP A 110 -2.79 9.82 -7.18
N LEU A 111 -3.66 8.86 -6.84
CA LEU A 111 -4.07 7.79 -7.75
C LEU A 111 -5.31 8.18 -8.58
N THR A 112 -5.24 7.89 -9.88
CA THR A 112 -6.36 7.97 -10.81
C THR A 112 -6.52 6.67 -11.56
N LEU A 113 -7.64 5.98 -11.38
CA LEU A 113 -7.96 4.76 -12.12
C LEU A 113 -8.62 5.12 -13.45
N ILE A 114 -8.01 4.70 -14.56
CA ILE A 114 -8.56 4.88 -15.91
C ILE A 114 -9.16 3.55 -16.39
N ILE A 115 -10.48 3.51 -16.57
CA ILE A 115 -11.20 2.33 -17.07
C ILE A 115 -11.94 2.64 -18.37
N ARG A 116 -12.16 1.63 -19.20
CA ARG A 116 -12.97 1.75 -20.42
C ARG A 116 -14.25 0.92 -20.31
N LYS A 117 -15.42 1.58 -20.27
CA LYS A 117 -16.74 0.92 -20.23
C LYS A 117 -17.58 1.38 -21.42
N GLY A 118 -18.11 0.44 -22.20
CA GLY A 118 -18.95 0.75 -23.37
C GLY A 118 -18.25 1.58 -24.45
N GLY A 119 -16.92 1.45 -24.58
CA GLY A 119 -16.10 2.21 -25.53
C GLY A 119 -15.65 3.59 -25.05
N ILE A 120 -16.15 4.07 -23.90
CA ILE A 120 -15.83 5.39 -23.31
C ILE A 120 -14.82 5.20 -22.17
N ALA A 121 -13.79 6.04 -22.14
CA ALA A 121 -12.83 6.09 -21.04
C ALA A 121 -13.37 6.93 -19.89
N ARG A 122 -13.17 6.48 -18.65
CA ARG A 122 -13.55 7.17 -17.43
C ARG A 122 -12.37 7.19 -16.46
N ALA A 123 -12.13 8.37 -15.86
CA ALA A 123 -11.22 8.54 -14.75
C ALA A 123 -11.99 8.48 -13.43
N ILE A 124 -11.44 7.76 -12.44
CA ILE A 124 -11.97 7.61 -11.09
C ILE A 124 -10.89 8.03 -10.11
N GLN A 125 -11.24 8.92 -9.17
CA GLN A 125 -10.37 9.45 -8.13
C GLN A 125 -11.11 9.37 -6.78
N GLN A 126 -10.46 9.76 -5.68
CA GLN A 126 -11.16 9.90 -4.41
C GLN A 126 -12.30 10.94 -4.51
N PRO A 127 -13.43 10.72 -3.81
CA PRO A 127 -13.70 9.63 -2.86
C PRO A 127 -14.22 8.31 -3.48
N GLU A 128 -14.53 8.26 -4.77
CA GLU A 128 -15.14 7.09 -5.41
C GLU A 128 -14.15 5.95 -5.71
N LEU A 129 -12.84 6.21 -5.61
CA LEU A 129 -11.78 5.25 -5.89
C LEU A 129 -11.73 4.10 -4.87
N ASP A 130 -12.05 2.89 -5.32
CA ASP A 130 -11.88 1.66 -4.55
C ASP A 130 -10.56 0.95 -4.90
N THR A 131 -9.76 0.64 -3.88
CA THR A 131 -8.55 -0.17 -3.99
C THR A 131 -8.76 -1.55 -4.58
N SER A 132 -9.97 -2.12 -4.43
CA SER A 132 -10.29 -3.43 -5.00
C SER A 132 -10.40 -3.38 -6.53
N GLU A 133 -11.00 -2.32 -7.08
CA GLU A 133 -11.08 -2.09 -8.53
C GLU A 133 -9.69 -1.83 -9.15
N ILE A 134 -8.82 -1.10 -8.44
CA ILE A 134 -7.42 -0.92 -8.87
C ILE A 134 -6.71 -2.26 -8.95
N ALA A 135 -6.85 -3.10 -7.91
CA ALA A 135 -6.21 -4.41 -7.88
C ALA A 135 -6.71 -5.33 -8.99
N GLU A 136 -8.02 -5.33 -9.27
CA GLU A 136 -8.63 -6.10 -10.35
C GLU A 136 -8.12 -5.66 -11.74
N GLU A 137 -8.10 -4.35 -12.01
CA GLU A 137 -7.63 -3.81 -13.30
C GLU A 137 -6.13 -4.06 -13.52
N LEU A 138 -5.33 -3.99 -12.46
CA LEU A 138 -3.90 -4.29 -12.51
C LEU A 138 -3.59 -5.80 -12.48
N GLY A 139 -4.60 -6.66 -12.48
CA GLY A 139 -4.45 -8.12 -12.48
C GLY A 139 -3.78 -8.66 -11.22
N VAL A 140 -3.83 -7.91 -10.12
CA VAL A 140 -3.29 -8.34 -8.82
C VAL A 140 -4.23 -9.38 -8.24
N GLU A 141 -3.86 -10.65 -8.40
CA GLU A 141 -4.50 -11.69 -7.61
C GLU A 141 -4.13 -11.43 -6.13
N PRO A 142 -5.09 -11.52 -5.19
CA PRO A 142 -4.80 -11.45 -3.75
C PRO A 142 -3.64 -12.37 -3.34
N ALA A 143 -3.44 -13.47 -4.08
CA ALA A 143 -2.33 -14.41 -3.99
C ALA A 143 -0.94 -13.74 -4.01
N ASP A 144 -0.73 -12.66 -4.75
CA ASP A 144 0.57 -12.01 -4.88
C ASP A 144 0.97 -11.25 -3.60
N GLN A 145 0.03 -10.60 -2.93
CA GLN A 145 0.24 -10.02 -1.59
C GLN A 145 0.52 -11.11 -0.54
N ILE A 146 -0.05 -12.30 -0.73
CA ILE A 146 0.11 -13.45 0.17
C ILE A 146 1.51 -14.07 0.04
N THR A 147 2.09 -14.12 -1.17
CA THR A 147 3.35 -14.84 -1.42
C THR A 147 4.56 -14.33 -0.64
N GLY A 148 4.58 -13.04 -0.30
CA GLY A 148 5.67 -12.38 0.45
C GLY A 148 5.73 -12.75 1.94
N TYR A 149 4.70 -13.41 2.48
CA TYR A 149 4.60 -13.74 3.89
C TYR A 149 4.71 -15.24 4.17
N LYS A 150 5.25 -15.58 5.33
CA LYS A 150 5.26 -16.95 5.88
C LYS A 150 3.86 -17.36 6.36
N ALA A 151 3.08 -16.40 6.83
CA ALA A 151 1.68 -16.58 7.19
C ALA A 151 0.87 -15.30 6.97
N CYS A 152 -0.44 -15.43 6.73
CA CYS A 152 -1.34 -14.30 6.54
C CYS A 152 -2.47 -14.28 7.56
N VAL A 153 -2.79 -13.10 8.08
CA VAL A 153 -3.93 -12.86 8.97
C VAL A 153 -4.92 -11.92 8.29
N PHE A 154 -6.12 -12.42 8.02
CA PHE A 154 -7.19 -11.62 7.43
C PHE A 154 -7.91 -10.82 8.50
N VAL A 155 -8.17 -9.54 8.23
CA VAL A 155 -8.81 -8.59 9.16
C VAL A 155 -9.88 -7.77 8.47
N GLU A 156 -10.83 -7.21 9.24
CA GLU A 156 -11.99 -6.52 8.66
C GLU A 156 -11.59 -5.26 7.88
N GLY A 157 -10.63 -4.46 8.36
CA GLY A 157 -10.20 -3.23 7.68
C GLY A 157 -8.75 -2.82 7.91
N LYS A 158 -8.38 -1.67 7.33
CA LYS A 158 -7.04 -1.07 7.47
C LYS A 158 -6.75 -0.63 8.92
N SER A 159 -7.78 -0.21 9.66
CA SER A 159 -7.67 0.16 11.07
C SER A 159 -7.17 -0.99 11.94
N ASP A 160 -7.61 -2.22 11.67
CA ASP A 160 -7.14 -3.43 12.35
C ASP A 160 -5.65 -3.66 12.13
N ILE A 161 -5.16 -3.49 10.90
CA ILE A 161 -3.75 -3.66 10.56
C ILE A 161 -2.90 -2.71 11.41
N MET A 162 -3.28 -1.44 11.45
CA MET A 162 -2.60 -0.42 12.24
C MET A 162 -2.63 -0.76 13.73
N PHE A 163 -3.80 -1.18 14.25
CA PHE A 163 -3.96 -1.58 15.64
C PHE A 163 -3.04 -2.75 16.01
N TRP A 164 -3.08 -3.86 15.28
CA TRP A 164 -2.29 -5.05 15.59
C TRP A 164 -0.79 -4.82 15.46
N LYS A 165 -0.35 -4.09 14.42
CA LYS A 165 1.07 -3.73 14.27
C LYS A 165 1.54 -2.85 15.44
N THR A 166 0.74 -1.85 15.83
CA THR A 166 1.08 -0.94 16.93
C THR A 166 1.16 -1.69 18.26
N VAL A 167 0.17 -2.54 18.56
CA VAL A 167 0.15 -3.36 19.78
C VAL A 167 1.37 -4.28 19.83
N ALA A 168 1.70 -4.98 18.74
CA ALA A 168 2.86 -5.85 18.72
C ALA A 168 4.18 -5.08 18.88
N SER A 169 4.31 -3.90 18.24
CA SER A 169 5.49 -3.05 18.42
C SER A 169 5.65 -2.63 19.88
N LYS A 170 4.57 -2.14 20.52
CA LYS A 170 4.61 -1.69 21.91
C LYS A 170 4.85 -2.82 22.91
N LEU A 171 4.30 -4.01 22.66
CA LEU A 171 4.59 -5.18 23.49
C LEU A 171 6.05 -5.63 23.34
N LYS A 172 6.64 -5.51 22.14
CA LYS A 172 8.06 -5.81 21.90
C LYS A 172 8.96 -4.79 22.59
N GLU A 173 8.68 -3.50 22.43
CA GLU A 173 9.39 -2.41 23.12
C GLU A 173 9.34 -2.58 24.65
N GLY A 174 8.20 -3.03 25.19
CA GLY A 174 8.02 -3.32 26.61
C GLY A 174 8.59 -4.66 27.08
N GLY A 175 9.22 -5.46 26.20
CA GLY A 175 9.81 -6.76 26.55
C GLY A 175 8.79 -7.86 26.86
N HIS A 176 7.51 -7.68 26.54
CA HIS A 176 6.47 -8.69 26.75
C HIS A 176 6.45 -9.77 25.67
N ILE A 177 6.98 -9.46 24.49
CA ILE A 177 7.17 -10.40 23.38
C ILE A 177 8.56 -10.20 22.77
N GLU A 178 9.16 -11.27 22.26
CA GLU A 178 10.51 -11.23 21.67
C GLU A 178 10.53 -10.68 20.23
N ALA A 179 9.39 -10.78 19.53
CA ALA A 179 9.29 -10.49 18.10
C ALA A 179 7.88 -10.04 17.73
N ASN A 180 7.78 -9.09 16.80
CA ASN A 180 6.52 -8.63 16.23
C ASN A 180 6.13 -9.47 14.99
N PHE A 181 5.03 -9.10 14.34
CA PHE A 181 4.53 -9.82 13.17
C PHE A 181 5.50 -9.78 11.97
N GLU A 182 6.17 -8.65 11.74
CA GLU A 182 7.11 -8.46 10.62
C GLU A 182 8.37 -9.33 10.81
N ASP A 183 8.92 -9.39 12.03
CA ASP A 183 10.04 -10.26 12.38
C ASP A 183 9.73 -11.74 12.08
N LYS A 184 8.47 -12.15 12.27
CA LYS A 184 7.99 -13.51 12.01
C LYS A 184 7.52 -13.70 10.56
N GLY A 185 7.54 -12.67 9.73
CA GLY A 185 7.05 -12.70 8.35
C GLY A 185 5.55 -12.95 8.25
N ILE A 186 4.76 -12.40 9.19
CA ILE A 186 3.31 -12.52 9.22
C ILE A 186 2.71 -11.23 8.65
N GLY A 187 1.93 -11.36 7.57
CA GLY A 187 1.25 -10.25 6.91
C GLY A 187 -0.21 -10.14 7.32
N PHE A 188 -0.74 -8.92 7.37
CA PHE A 188 -2.18 -8.69 7.52
C PHE A 188 -2.80 -8.28 6.19
N ILE A 189 -3.98 -8.82 5.89
CA ILE A 189 -4.71 -8.56 4.65
C ILE A 189 -6.11 -8.07 4.99
N PRO A 190 -6.48 -6.83 4.62
CA PRO A 190 -7.82 -6.30 4.88
C PRO A 190 -8.79 -6.92 3.88
N VAL A 191 -9.94 -7.42 4.36
CA VAL A 191 -10.94 -8.09 3.49
C VAL A 191 -12.28 -7.36 3.42
N GLY A 192 -12.48 -6.27 4.18
CA GLY A 192 -13.72 -5.49 4.18
C GLY A 192 -14.85 -6.20 4.96
N GLY A 193 -15.50 -5.50 5.90
CA GLY A 193 -16.51 -6.07 6.80
C GLY A 193 -17.70 -6.77 6.11
N SER A 194 -18.05 -6.38 4.88
CA SER A 194 -19.06 -7.07 4.05
C SER A 194 -18.46 -8.18 3.17
N ASN A 195 -17.22 -8.02 2.72
CA ASN A 195 -16.51 -8.90 1.80
C ASN A 195 -15.82 -10.10 2.50
N LEU A 196 -15.77 -10.10 3.84
CA LEU A 196 -15.56 -11.33 4.62
C LEU A 196 -16.61 -12.40 4.30
N LYS A 197 -17.79 -12.05 3.77
CA LYS A 197 -18.78 -13.02 3.27
C LYS A 197 -18.37 -13.68 1.95
N HIS A 198 -17.58 -13.01 1.11
CA HIS A 198 -17.02 -13.56 -0.12
C HIS A 198 -15.70 -14.26 0.17
N TRP A 199 -15.71 -15.04 1.25
CA TRP A 199 -14.53 -15.63 1.89
C TRP A 199 -13.49 -15.97 0.82
N ILE A 200 -12.36 -15.25 0.95
CA ILE A 200 -10.99 -15.53 0.51
C ILE A 200 -10.97 -16.64 -0.51
N ASP A 201 -10.38 -16.42 -1.67
CA ASP A 201 -10.04 -17.53 -2.56
C ASP A 201 -9.06 -18.48 -1.81
N ILE A 202 -9.58 -19.34 -0.92
CA ILE A 202 -8.86 -20.26 -0.03
C ILE A 202 -8.18 -21.31 -0.89
N ARG A 203 -8.66 -21.47 -2.13
CA ARG A 203 -7.98 -22.19 -3.19
C ARG A 203 -6.60 -21.59 -3.45
N ALA A 204 -6.45 -20.26 -3.45
CA ALA A 204 -5.14 -19.59 -3.52
C ALA A 204 -4.29 -19.89 -2.28
N MET A 205 -4.85 -19.78 -1.05
CA MET A 205 -4.09 -20.08 0.18
C MET A 205 -3.63 -21.55 0.28
N LYS A 206 -4.52 -22.49 -0.10
CA LYS A 206 -4.22 -23.93 -0.19
C LYS A 206 -3.18 -24.21 -1.29
N ARG A 207 -3.29 -23.55 -2.46
CA ARG A 207 -2.31 -23.65 -3.56
C ARG A 207 -0.92 -23.14 -3.13
N LEU A 208 -0.88 -22.10 -2.30
CA LEU A 208 0.36 -21.48 -1.83
C LEU A 208 1.02 -22.19 -0.62
N ASN A 209 0.34 -23.17 -0.02
CA ASN A 209 0.84 -23.93 1.14
C ASN A 209 1.36 -23.00 2.28
N ARG A 210 0.61 -21.93 2.58
CA ARG A 210 0.94 -20.96 3.63
C ARG A 210 0.00 -21.10 4.83
N ARG A 211 0.53 -20.82 6.03
CA ARG A 211 -0.28 -20.74 7.24
C ARG A 211 -1.17 -19.51 7.16
N PHE A 212 -2.40 -19.62 7.61
CA PHE A 212 -3.32 -18.50 7.58
C PHE A 212 -4.26 -18.47 8.77
N GLY A 213 -4.81 -17.30 9.03
CA GLY A 213 -5.89 -17.14 9.98
C GLY A 213 -6.68 -15.86 9.76
N ALA A 214 -7.69 -15.64 10.59
CA ALA A 214 -8.50 -14.43 10.54
C ALA A 214 -8.80 -13.92 11.96
N VAL A 215 -8.92 -12.60 12.08
CA VAL A 215 -9.38 -11.92 13.30
C VAL A 215 -10.56 -11.04 12.90
N VAL A 216 -11.67 -11.18 13.63
CA VAL A 216 -12.89 -10.42 13.38
C VAL A 216 -13.44 -9.83 14.67
N ASP A 217 -14.19 -8.74 14.53
CA ASP A 217 -14.92 -8.11 15.63
C ASP A 217 -15.94 -9.10 16.20
N SER A 218 -16.42 -8.90 17.42
CA SER A 218 -17.47 -9.77 17.95
C SER A 218 -18.87 -9.31 17.58
N ASP A 219 -19.04 -8.02 17.26
CA ASP A 219 -20.32 -7.32 17.06
C ASP A 219 -21.31 -7.45 18.22
N ARG A 220 -20.86 -7.95 19.37
CA ARG A 220 -21.71 -8.16 20.53
C ARG A 220 -22.12 -6.81 21.10
N LYS A 221 -23.41 -6.67 21.38
CA LYS A 221 -23.95 -5.45 22.00
C LYS A 221 -24.01 -5.54 23.52
N SER A 222 -23.82 -6.73 24.10
CA SER A 222 -23.76 -6.95 25.54
C SER A 222 -23.01 -8.24 25.91
N GLN A 223 -22.74 -8.42 27.20
CA GLN A 223 -22.08 -9.61 27.75
C GLN A 223 -22.91 -10.90 27.62
N THR A 224 -24.23 -10.80 27.46
CA THR A 224 -25.13 -11.96 27.23
C THR A 224 -25.45 -12.17 25.76
N ASP A 225 -25.10 -11.20 24.91
CA ASP A 225 -25.35 -11.28 23.48
C ASP A 225 -24.53 -12.42 22.86
N SER A 226 -25.16 -13.13 21.93
CA SER A 226 -24.52 -14.24 21.25
C SER A 226 -23.72 -13.74 20.06
N ILE A 227 -22.59 -14.40 19.77
CA ILE A 227 -21.82 -14.11 18.56
C ILE A 227 -22.71 -14.39 17.34
N PRO A 228 -22.80 -13.48 16.36
CA PRO A 228 -23.57 -13.69 15.14
C PRO A 228 -23.26 -15.03 14.48
N GLN A 229 -24.30 -15.76 14.06
CA GLN A 229 -24.13 -17.09 13.47
C GLN A 229 -23.23 -17.08 12.22
N SER A 230 -23.21 -15.98 11.46
CA SER A 230 -22.28 -15.78 10.34
C SER A 230 -20.82 -15.91 10.77
N LYS A 231 -20.42 -15.29 11.89
CA LYS A 231 -19.05 -15.34 12.41
C LYS A 231 -18.68 -16.73 12.90
N ARG A 232 -19.64 -17.47 13.50
CA ARG A 232 -19.45 -18.89 13.84
C ARG A 232 -19.27 -19.78 12.62
N ASN A 233 -20.03 -19.52 11.55
CA ASN A 233 -19.89 -20.25 10.30
C ASN A 233 -18.50 -20.00 9.68
N TRP A 234 -18.01 -18.75 9.69
CA TRP A 234 -16.66 -18.41 9.24
C TRP A 234 -15.58 -19.09 10.08
N GLU A 235 -15.74 -19.12 11.41
CA GLU A 235 -14.83 -19.81 12.31
C GLU A 235 -14.73 -21.30 11.98
N ASN A 236 -15.87 -21.97 11.79
CA ASN A 236 -15.92 -23.39 11.46
C ASN A 236 -15.28 -23.66 10.08
N GLN A 237 -15.60 -22.85 9.08
CA GLN A 237 -15.02 -22.98 7.73
C GLN A 237 -13.50 -22.79 7.77
N CYS A 238 -13.01 -21.76 8.46
CA CYS A 238 -11.58 -21.50 8.57
C CYS A 238 -10.81 -22.66 9.20
N LYS A 239 -11.36 -23.24 10.27
CA LYS A 239 -10.76 -24.41 10.93
C LYS A 239 -10.79 -25.63 10.02
N GLN A 240 -11.87 -25.86 9.27
CA GLN A 240 -11.94 -26.95 8.28
C GLN A 240 -10.89 -26.81 7.17
N ASP A 241 -10.56 -25.58 6.79
CA ASP A 241 -9.55 -25.29 5.78
C ASP A 241 -8.11 -25.27 6.31
N GLY A 242 -7.90 -25.58 7.59
CA GLY A 242 -6.58 -25.65 8.23
C GLY A 242 -6.04 -24.31 8.73
N GLY A 243 -6.88 -23.27 8.75
CA GLY A 243 -6.55 -21.95 9.29
C GLY A 243 -6.90 -21.80 10.77
N THR A 244 -6.44 -20.70 11.37
CA THR A 244 -6.83 -20.29 12.73
C THR A 244 -7.82 -19.14 12.68
N PHE A 245 -8.80 -19.08 13.58
CA PHE A 245 -9.81 -18.02 13.57
C PHE A 245 -10.00 -17.47 14.97
N PHE A 246 -10.02 -16.13 15.08
CA PHE A 246 -10.17 -15.42 16.35
C PHE A 246 -11.33 -14.43 16.26
N ILE A 247 -12.18 -14.46 17.28
CA ILE A 247 -13.24 -13.46 17.49
C ILE A 247 -12.84 -12.65 18.72
N LEU A 248 -12.93 -11.33 18.63
CA LEU A 248 -12.60 -10.46 19.75
C LEU A 248 -13.47 -10.75 21.00
N ARG A 249 -12.92 -10.46 22.17
CA ARG A 249 -13.66 -10.60 23.44
C ARG A 249 -14.63 -9.43 23.66
N LYS A 250 -14.19 -8.22 23.30
CA LYS A 250 -14.96 -6.98 23.28
C LYS A 250 -15.65 -6.81 21.93
N ARG A 251 -16.48 -5.78 21.78
CA ARG A 251 -17.26 -5.55 20.55
C ARG A 251 -16.38 -5.37 19.31
N GLU A 252 -15.48 -4.41 19.34
CA GLU A 252 -14.56 -4.05 18.24
C GLU A 252 -13.15 -3.72 18.78
N ILE A 253 -12.16 -3.55 17.91
CA ILE A 253 -10.77 -3.24 18.30
C ILE A 253 -10.68 -1.94 19.13
N GLU A 254 -11.54 -0.96 18.86
CA GLU A 254 -11.58 0.33 19.56
C GLU A 254 -11.92 0.18 21.06
N ASN A 255 -12.65 -0.87 21.46
CA ASN A 255 -12.96 -1.11 22.88
C ASN A 255 -11.74 -1.53 23.70
N TYR A 256 -10.60 -1.82 23.06
CA TYR A 256 -9.34 -2.14 23.73
C TYR A 256 -8.47 -0.91 24.00
N LEU A 257 -8.85 0.26 23.49
CA LEU A 257 -8.16 1.51 23.78
C LEU A 257 -8.27 1.84 25.27
N HIS A 258 -7.14 2.21 25.87
CA HIS A 258 -7.12 2.63 27.27
C HIS A 258 -7.74 4.03 27.42
N ARG A 259 -8.47 4.25 28.51
CA ARG A 259 -9.12 5.52 28.86
C ARG A 259 -8.18 6.73 28.71
N ASN A 260 -6.97 6.61 29.23
CA ASN A 260 -5.96 7.68 29.19
C ASN A 260 -5.47 7.99 27.75
N ALA A 261 -5.49 7.03 26.82
CA ALA A 261 -5.10 7.29 25.43
C ALA A 261 -6.16 8.17 24.74
N ILE A 262 -7.44 7.86 24.95
CA ILE A 262 -8.56 8.65 24.42
C ILE A 262 -8.50 10.09 24.97
N GLU A 263 -8.28 10.25 26.27
CA GLU A 263 -8.18 11.58 26.90
C GLU A 263 -6.99 12.39 26.36
N LYS A 264 -5.82 11.77 26.20
CA LYS A 264 -4.62 12.42 25.63
C LYS A 264 -4.80 12.87 24.18
N SER A 265 -5.69 12.25 23.43
CA SER A 265 -6.01 12.66 22.06
C SER A 265 -6.82 13.96 21.96
N GLY A 266 -7.20 14.56 23.10
CA GLY A 266 -8.02 15.78 23.16
C GLY A 266 -9.52 15.54 23.02
N ARG A 267 -9.96 14.27 23.01
CA ARG A 267 -11.39 13.91 22.94
C ARG A 267 -12.05 14.00 24.32
N THR A 268 -13.25 14.57 24.36
CA THR A 268 -14.06 14.59 25.59
C THR A 268 -14.40 13.18 26.02
N LEU A 269 -13.96 12.83 27.23
CA LEU A 269 -14.07 11.48 27.73
C LEU A 269 -15.49 11.15 28.19
N GLN A 270 -16.11 10.21 27.50
CA GLN A 270 -17.44 9.71 27.81
C GLN A 270 -17.36 8.33 28.47
N GLN A 271 -18.41 7.92 29.19
CA GLN A 271 -18.47 6.58 29.76
C GLN A 271 -18.72 5.55 28.65
N TYR A 272 -17.86 4.54 28.58
CA TYR A 272 -18.01 3.40 27.67
C TYR A 272 -17.64 2.10 28.38
N GLY A 273 -18.13 0.99 27.86
CA GLY A 273 -17.80 -0.36 28.30
C GLY A 273 -17.33 -1.23 27.14
N ASP A 274 -17.16 -2.52 27.43
CA ASP A 274 -16.60 -3.50 26.48
C ASP A 274 -17.45 -3.74 25.23
N PHE A 275 -18.74 -3.37 25.27
CA PHE A 275 -19.68 -3.57 24.16
C PHE A 275 -20.27 -2.26 23.60
N THR A 276 -19.74 -1.13 24.06
CA THR A 276 -20.13 0.19 23.54
C THR A 276 -19.65 0.34 22.10
N ASP A 277 -20.48 0.97 21.28
CA ASP A 277 -20.11 1.39 19.92
C ASP A 277 -19.14 2.57 19.99
N MET A 278 -17.84 2.31 19.87
CA MET A 278 -16.82 3.34 20.10
C MET A 278 -16.78 4.33 18.95
N LYS A 279 -16.98 3.85 17.71
CA LYS A 279 -17.05 4.70 16.52
C LYS A 279 -18.23 5.67 16.59
N LYS A 280 -19.40 5.20 17.05
CA LYS A 280 -20.55 6.08 17.29
C LYS A 280 -20.33 7.10 18.40
N LEU A 281 -19.59 6.73 19.46
CA LEU A 281 -19.40 7.57 20.63
C LEU A 281 -18.29 8.63 20.46
N PHE A 282 -17.19 8.27 19.80
CA PHE A 282 -15.97 9.07 19.69
C PHE A 282 -15.56 9.41 18.24
N GLY A 283 -16.36 8.96 17.26
CA GLY A 283 -16.13 9.14 15.83
C GLY A 283 -15.36 7.99 15.17
N GLU A 284 -15.49 7.85 13.86
CA GLU A 284 -14.89 6.78 13.03
C GLU A 284 -13.36 6.66 13.17
N ASN A 285 -12.68 7.75 13.53
CA ASN A 285 -11.21 7.80 13.67
C ASN A 285 -10.72 7.63 15.11
N VAL A 286 -11.55 7.16 16.06
CA VAL A 286 -11.15 6.96 17.47
C VAL A 286 -9.96 5.99 17.62
N ILE A 287 -9.75 5.09 16.66
CA ILE A 287 -8.60 4.18 16.68
C ILE A 287 -7.24 4.90 16.55
N LYS A 288 -7.21 6.14 16.02
CA LYS A 288 -5.99 6.95 15.82
C LYS A 288 -5.62 7.80 17.06
N VAL A 289 -6.02 7.37 18.26
CA VAL A 289 -5.70 8.06 19.53
C VAL A 289 -4.27 7.82 20.00
#